data_AF-A0A060CED2-F1
#
_entry.id   AF-A0A060CED2-F1
#
_cell.length_a   1.000
_cell.length_b   1.000
_cell.length_c   1.000
_cell.angle_alpha   90.00
_cell.angle_beta   90.00
_cell.angle_gamma   90.00
#
_symmetry.space_group_name_H-M   'P 1'
#
loop_
_entity.id
_entity.type
_entity.pdbx_description
1 polymer ?
#
loop_
_entity_poly.entity_id
_entity_poly.type
_entity_poly.pdbx_seq_one_letter_code
_entity_poly.pdbx_strand_id
1 'polypeptide(L)'
;TVPVELSDGRLLLNIRNESDPRRRLVSISADGATGWTDPAFDDALLEPQCMGSILRLDKSDASPKPIVFANPDNLERALPGVWTRAYDRKLLSVKLSLDDAKTWPVNKVLEAGRPAIPTSRKRRRDHPLPF
;
A
#
# COMPACT_ATOMS: atom_id res chain seq x y z
N THR A 1 -11.29 -2.64 -3.03
CA THR A 1 -11.19 -2.25 -4.45
C THR A 1 -11.77 -0.86 -4.60
N VAL A 2 -11.10 0.04 -5.30
CA VAL A 2 -11.54 1.44 -5.50
C VAL A 2 -11.25 1.85 -6.96
N PRO A 3 -12.19 2.48 -7.67
CA PRO A 3 -11.97 2.98 -9.04
C PRO A 3 -11.33 4.37 -9.08
N VAL A 4 -10.67 4.68 -10.20
CA VAL A 4 -10.27 6.04 -10.61
C VAL A 4 -10.43 6.17 -12.12
N GLU A 5 -10.92 7.33 -12.58
CA GLU A 5 -10.99 7.65 -14.01
C GLU A 5 -9.62 8.08 -14.54
N LEU A 6 -9.25 7.58 -15.72
CA LEU A 6 -8.04 7.90 -16.47
C LEU A 6 -8.28 9.15 -17.36
N SER A 7 -7.22 9.78 -17.88
CA SER A 7 -7.38 11.02 -18.65
C SER A 7 -8.11 10.83 -19.98
N ASP A 8 -8.19 9.58 -20.46
CA ASP A 8 -8.91 9.19 -21.66
C ASP A 8 -10.35 8.68 -21.40
N GLY A 9 -10.86 8.85 -20.17
CA GLY A 9 -12.22 8.47 -19.76
C GLY A 9 -12.39 7.00 -19.39
N ARG A 10 -11.36 6.16 -19.55
CA ARG A 10 -11.39 4.77 -19.05
C ARG A 10 -11.35 4.74 -17.53
N LEU A 11 -11.86 3.68 -16.92
CA LEU A 11 -11.74 3.47 -15.48
C LEU A 11 -10.68 2.42 -15.16
N LEU A 12 -9.85 2.73 -14.16
CA LEU A 12 -8.93 1.79 -13.53
C LEU A 12 -9.47 1.39 -12.16
N LEU A 13 -9.57 0.09 -11.90
CA LEU A 13 -9.76 -0.45 -10.56
C LEU A 13 -8.42 -0.72 -9.92
N ASN A 14 -8.22 -0.17 -8.74
CA ASN A 14 -7.14 -0.56 -7.84
C ASN A 14 -7.69 -1.56 -6.81
N ILE A 15 -7.21 -2.80 -6.89
CA ILE A 15 -7.82 -3.98 -6.28
C ILE A 15 -6.94 -4.49 -5.13
N ARG A 16 -7.56 -4.75 -3.98
CA ARG A 16 -6.89 -5.44 -2.86
C ARG A 16 -6.64 -6.88 -3.28
N ASN A 17 -5.43 -7.35 -3.03
CA ASN A 17 -5.02 -8.69 -3.39
C ASN A 17 -4.41 -9.42 -2.19
N GLU A 18 -4.75 -10.70 -2.05
CA GLU A 18 -4.28 -11.53 -0.94
C GLU A 18 -3.26 -12.59 -1.36
N SER A 19 -2.93 -12.67 -2.65
CA SER A 19 -1.94 -13.61 -3.18
C SER A 19 -0.50 -13.24 -2.81
N ASP A 20 0.41 -14.19 -3.03
CA ASP A 20 1.80 -14.10 -2.59
C ASP A 20 2.66 -12.98 -3.20
N PRO A 21 2.40 -12.44 -4.41
CA PRO A 21 3.16 -11.30 -4.93
C PRO A 21 3.08 -10.05 -4.06
N ARG A 22 2.07 -9.94 -3.17
CA ARG A 22 1.87 -8.78 -2.27
C ARG A 22 1.94 -7.45 -3.02
N ARG A 23 1.25 -7.40 -4.15
CA ARG A 23 1.04 -6.20 -4.95
C ARG A 23 -0.44 -5.91 -5.09
N ARG A 24 -0.77 -4.63 -5.27
CA ARG A 24 -2.10 -4.23 -5.74
C ARG A 24 -2.30 -4.81 -7.14
N LEU A 25 -3.52 -5.24 -7.41
CA LEU A 25 -3.95 -5.59 -8.75
C LEU A 25 -4.57 -4.35 -9.41
N VAL A 26 -4.38 -4.21 -10.71
CA VAL A 26 -5.04 -3.21 -11.54
C VAL A 26 -5.82 -3.89 -12.65
N SER A 27 -6.99 -3.35 -12.97
CA SER A 27 -7.80 -3.78 -14.12
C SER A 27 -8.47 -2.55 -14.72
N ILE A 28 -8.55 -2.48 -16.04
CA ILE A 28 -9.03 -1.29 -16.76
C ILE A 28 -10.27 -1.66 -17.57
N SER A 29 -11.26 -0.77 -17.61
CA SER A 29 -12.45 -0.88 -18.46
C SER A 29 -12.69 0.44 -19.19
N ALA A 30 -13.25 0.35 -20.40
CA ALA A 30 -13.63 1.51 -21.19
C ALA A 30 -14.89 2.22 -20.67
N ASP A 31 -15.80 1.50 -20.02
CA ASP A 31 -17.11 1.99 -19.58
C ASP A 31 -17.31 1.91 -18.05
N GLY A 32 -16.37 1.30 -17.33
CA GLY A 32 -16.46 1.08 -15.89
C GLY A 32 -17.52 0.06 -15.47
N ALA A 33 -18.13 -0.65 -16.41
CA ALA A 33 -19.20 -1.62 -16.16
C ALA A 33 -18.84 -3.01 -16.68
N THR A 34 -18.31 -3.10 -17.90
CA THR A 34 -18.01 -4.34 -18.60
C THR A 34 -16.61 -4.32 -19.22
N GLY A 35 -16.19 -5.43 -19.84
CA GLY A 35 -14.94 -5.46 -20.61
C GLY A 35 -13.67 -5.13 -19.82
N TRP A 36 -13.66 -5.43 -18.52
CA TRP A 36 -12.48 -5.28 -17.68
C TRP A 36 -11.34 -6.16 -18.19
N THR A 37 -10.13 -5.61 -18.29
CA THR A 37 -8.93 -6.39 -18.60
C THR A 37 -8.66 -7.43 -17.51
N ASP A 38 -7.94 -8.49 -17.86
CA ASP A 38 -7.40 -9.41 -16.86
C ASP A 38 -6.62 -8.62 -15.79
N PRO A 39 -6.83 -8.88 -14.49
CA PRO A 39 -6.12 -8.19 -13.43
C PRO A 39 -4.61 -8.42 -13.53
N ALA A 40 -3.83 -7.35 -13.52
CA ALA A 40 -2.37 -7.38 -13.54
C ALA A 40 -1.79 -6.81 -12.24
N PHE A 41 -0.64 -7.29 -11.80
CA PHE A 41 0.06 -6.71 -10.65
C PHE A 41 0.67 -5.37 -11.03
N ASP A 42 0.52 -4.38 -10.14
CA ASP A 42 1.33 -3.15 -10.18
C ASP A 42 2.53 -3.35 -9.25
N ASP A 43 3.71 -3.58 -9.85
CA ASP A 43 4.95 -3.89 -9.13
C ASP A 43 5.41 -2.76 -8.19
N ALA A 44 4.97 -1.51 -8.44
CA ALA A 44 5.32 -0.37 -7.61
C ALA A 44 4.44 -0.24 -6.35
N LEU A 45 3.32 -0.97 -6.28
CA LEU A 45 2.33 -0.84 -5.22
C LEU A 45 2.33 -2.05 -4.29
N LEU A 46 3.13 -1.98 -3.21
CA LEU A 46 3.15 -3.00 -2.17
C LEU A 46 1.77 -3.17 -1.52
N GLU A 47 1.43 -4.39 -1.12
CA GLU A 47 0.13 -4.72 -0.51
C GLU A 47 0.32 -5.63 0.72
N PRO A 48 0.32 -5.06 1.94
CA PRO A 48 0.36 -5.84 3.18
C PRO A 48 -1.00 -6.47 3.53
N GLN A 49 -1.86 -6.73 2.55
CA GLN A 49 -3.25 -7.16 2.69
C GLN A 49 -4.06 -6.16 3.54
N CYS A 50 -4.14 -4.93 3.06
CA CYS A 50 -4.87 -3.83 3.67
C CYS A 50 -5.79 -3.13 2.65
N MET A 51 -6.60 -2.19 3.14
CA MET A 51 -7.26 -1.22 2.27
C MET A 51 -6.23 -0.19 1.80
N GLY A 52 -6.45 0.33 0.60
CA GLY A 52 -5.75 1.48 0.03
C GLY A 52 -6.78 2.38 -0.66
N SER A 53 -6.43 3.65 -0.82
CA SER A 53 -7.25 4.64 -1.53
C SER A 53 -6.53 5.14 -2.77
N ILE A 54 -7.29 5.46 -3.82
CA ILE A 54 -6.78 6.06 -5.05
C ILE A 54 -7.75 7.17 -5.47
N LEU A 55 -7.23 8.30 -5.95
CA LEU A 55 -8.04 9.42 -6.42
C LEU A 55 -7.28 10.30 -7.41
N ARG A 56 -8.01 10.97 -8.29
CA ARG A 56 -7.49 12.01 -9.19
C ARG A 56 -7.56 13.38 -8.52
N LEU A 57 -6.55 14.20 -8.73
CA LEU A 57 -6.47 15.57 -8.19
C LEU A 57 -6.97 16.59 -9.22
N ASP A 58 -8.30 16.75 -9.32
CA ASP A 58 -8.93 17.60 -10.34
C ASP A 58 -8.55 19.08 -10.25
N LYS A 59 -8.23 19.56 -9.04
CA LYS A 59 -7.80 20.94 -8.76
C LYS A 59 -6.34 21.25 -9.12
N SER A 60 -5.57 20.28 -9.62
CA SER A 60 -4.17 20.49 -10.02
C SER A 60 -4.07 21.19 -11.38
N ASP A 61 -3.14 22.11 -11.59
CA ASP A 61 -2.92 22.72 -12.91
C ASP A 61 -2.15 21.81 -13.89
N ALA A 62 -1.72 20.61 -13.46
CA ALA A 62 -1.01 19.67 -14.32
C ALA A 62 -1.94 19.00 -15.36
N SER A 63 -1.35 18.61 -16.50
CA SER A 63 -2.01 17.84 -17.55
C SER A 63 -1.13 16.65 -17.96
N PRO A 64 -1.61 15.39 -17.80
CA PRO A 64 -2.89 15.02 -17.20
C PRO A 64 -2.94 15.36 -15.70
N LYS A 65 -4.15 15.45 -15.14
CA LYS A 65 -4.34 15.66 -13.69
C LYS A 65 -3.68 14.50 -12.92
N PRO A 66 -2.92 14.77 -11.84
CA PRO A 66 -2.22 13.71 -11.12
C PRO A 66 -3.18 12.73 -10.46
N ILE A 67 -2.77 11.48 -10.35
CA ILE A 67 -3.42 10.46 -9.53
C ILE A 67 -2.57 10.23 -8.28
N VAL A 68 -3.21 10.12 -7.12
CA VAL A 68 -2.55 9.77 -5.88
C VAL A 68 -3.10 8.46 -5.33
N PHE A 69 -2.21 7.64 -4.78
CA PHE A 69 -2.52 6.39 -4.11
C PHE A 69 -1.97 6.41 -2.69
N ALA A 70 -2.75 5.94 -1.72
CA ALA A 70 -2.33 5.87 -0.33
C ALA A 70 -2.53 4.47 0.26
N ASN A 71 -1.49 3.95 0.87
CA ASN A 71 -1.49 2.69 1.59
C ASN A 71 -0.27 2.56 2.53
N PRO A 72 -0.26 1.58 3.46
CA PRO A 72 0.97 1.13 4.10
C PRO A 72 1.93 0.54 3.06
N ASP A 73 3.08 1.18 2.84
CA ASP A 73 4.03 0.83 1.76
C ASP A 73 5.20 0.00 2.30
N ASN A 74 4.90 -1.17 2.85
CA ASN A 74 5.90 -2.09 3.38
C ASN A 74 5.38 -3.53 3.42
N LEU A 75 6.31 -4.49 3.53
CA LEU A 75 6.03 -5.92 3.72
C LEU A 75 6.80 -6.48 4.93
N GLU A 76 7.02 -5.66 5.95
CA GLU A 76 7.68 -6.11 7.18
C GLU A 76 6.73 -6.89 8.08
N ARG A 77 7.29 -7.70 8.98
CA ARG A 77 6.57 -8.51 9.97
C ARG A 77 7.22 -8.38 11.34
N ALA A 78 7.45 -7.14 11.77
CA ALA A 78 8.23 -6.81 12.94
C ALA A 78 7.37 -6.49 14.17
N LEU A 79 6.06 -6.24 14.01
CA LEU A 79 5.18 -5.93 15.14
C LEU A 79 4.78 -7.20 15.90
N PRO A 80 4.93 -7.23 17.24
CA PRO A 80 4.46 -8.35 18.06
C PRO A 80 2.93 -8.35 18.16
N GLY A 81 2.27 -9.49 17.96
CA GLY A 81 0.81 -9.62 18.08
C GLY A 81 0.22 -10.93 17.55
N VAL A 82 -1.09 -11.12 17.78
CA VAL A 82 -1.88 -12.35 17.56
C VAL A 82 -1.96 -12.79 16.08
N TRP A 83 -1.56 -11.93 15.14
CA TRP A 83 -1.60 -12.20 13.71
C TRP A 83 -0.19 -12.37 13.14
N THR A 84 0.51 -13.44 13.54
CA THR A 84 1.88 -13.76 13.07
C THR A 84 1.99 -13.94 11.55
N ARG A 85 0.86 -14.07 10.85
CA ARG A 85 0.76 -14.18 9.39
C ARG A 85 0.43 -12.87 8.66
N ALA A 86 0.15 -11.77 9.35
CA ALA A 86 -0.09 -10.47 8.71
C ALA A 86 1.22 -9.68 8.53
N TYR A 87 1.26 -8.83 7.51
CA TYR A 87 2.30 -7.81 7.36
C TYR A 87 1.96 -6.57 8.19
N ASP A 88 2.98 -5.84 8.63
CA ASP A 88 2.83 -4.65 9.44
C ASP A 88 2.12 -3.54 8.64
N ARG A 89 1.05 -2.99 9.20
CA ARG A 89 0.35 -1.83 8.61
C ARG A 89 0.97 -0.53 9.12
N LYS A 90 2.22 -0.28 8.70
CA LYS A 90 3.04 0.90 9.02
C LYS A 90 3.56 1.57 7.75
N LEU A 91 4.29 2.67 7.88
CA LEU A 91 4.80 3.43 6.73
C LEU A 91 3.67 3.80 5.76
N LEU A 92 2.59 4.36 6.31
CA LEU A 92 1.50 4.90 5.50
C LEU A 92 2.10 5.97 4.60
N SER A 93 2.01 5.74 3.29
CA SER A 93 2.65 6.57 2.28
C SER A 93 1.64 7.01 1.24
N VAL A 94 1.94 8.13 0.59
CA VAL A 94 1.24 8.61 -0.60
C VAL A 94 2.20 8.53 -1.76
N LYS A 95 1.75 7.84 -2.81
CA LYS A 95 2.41 7.80 -4.12
C LYS A 95 1.66 8.69 -5.08
N LEU A 96 2.39 9.35 -5.98
CA LEU A 96 1.81 10.21 -7.00
C LEU A 96 2.25 9.74 -8.38
N SER A 97 1.28 9.71 -9.28
CA SER A 97 1.40 9.39 -10.69
C SER A 97 1.07 10.61 -11.54
N LEU A 98 1.84 10.82 -12.61
CA LEU A 98 1.64 11.88 -13.62
C LEU A 98 1.26 11.34 -15.00
N ASP A 99 1.06 10.03 -15.14
CA ASP A 99 0.87 9.34 -16.42
C ASP A 99 -0.27 8.30 -16.38
N ASP A 100 -1.36 8.65 -15.68
CA ASP A 100 -2.55 7.80 -15.53
C ASP A 100 -2.29 6.45 -14.83
N ALA A 101 -1.59 6.51 -13.70
CA ALA A 101 -1.26 5.38 -12.83
C ALA A 101 -0.39 4.30 -13.50
N LYS A 102 0.41 4.68 -14.50
CA LYS A 102 1.39 3.79 -15.12
C LYS A 102 2.69 3.76 -14.34
N THR A 103 3.11 4.90 -13.80
CA THR A 103 4.31 5.02 -12.96
C THR A 103 4.06 5.86 -11.72
N TRP A 104 4.88 5.63 -10.69
CA TRP A 104 4.77 6.26 -9.38
C TRP A 104 6.09 6.94 -8.98
N PRO A 105 6.50 8.03 -9.67
CA PRO A 105 7.83 8.65 -9.48
C PRO A 105 8.02 9.32 -8.12
N VAL A 106 6.94 9.59 -7.39
CA VAL A 106 6.98 10.22 -6.07
C VAL A 106 6.38 9.28 -5.04
N ASN A 107 7.09 9.08 -3.92
CA ASN A 107 6.63 8.34 -2.76
C ASN A 107 6.97 9.14 -1.49
N LYS A 108 5.95 9.46 -0.68
CA LYS A 108 6.11 10.23 0.56
C LYS A 108 5.45 9.52 1.72
N VAL A 109 6.22 9.19 2.75
CA VAL A 109 5.69 8.68 4.02
C VAL A 109 4.91 9.81 4.72
N LEU A 110 3.65 9.54 5.06
CA LEU A 110 2.80 10.40 5.86
C LEU A 110 2.87 10.06 7.35
N GLU A 111 2.90 8.76 7.68
CA GLU A 111 2.96 8.27 9.06
C GLU A 111 3.86 7.03 9.10
N ALA A 112 4.94 7.10 9.88
CA ALA A 112 5.92 6.02 9.96
C ALA A 112 5.35 4.78 10.66
N GLY A 113 4.39 4.96 11.57
CA GLY A 113 3.90 3.92 12.47
C GLY A 113 4.85 3.68 13.65
N ARG A 114 4.41 2.86 14.61
CA ARG A 114 5.26 2.55 15.77
C ARG A 114 6.47 1.70 15.34
N PRO A 115 7.69 2.03 15.78
CA PRO A 115 8.81 1.12 15.63
C PRO A 115 8.56 -0.15 16.45
N ALA A 116 9.11 -1.27 16.00
CA ALA A 116 9.12 -2.49 16.80
C ALA A 116 9.87 -2.21 18.11
N ILE A 117 9.25 -2.52 19.25
CA ILE A 117 9.93 -2.46 20.54
C ILE A 117 10.95 -3.60 20.57
N PRO A 118 12.26 -3.36 20.78
CA PRO A 118 13.22 -4.43 20.94
C PRO A 118 12.83 -5.28 22.14
N THR A 119 12.46 -6.53 21.92
CA THR A 119 12.15 -7.47 23.00
C THR A 119 13.45 -8.03 23.62
N SER A 120 14.34 -7.16 24.10
CA SER A 120 15.47 -7.58 24.93
C SER A 120 15.19 -7.33 26.41
N ARG A 121 14.18 -8.01 26.96
CA ARG A 121 14.22 -8.36 28.39
C ARG A 121 14.68 -9.81 28.47
N LYS A 122 16.00 -10.02 28.41
CA LYS A 122 16.57 -11.18 29.12
C LYS A 122 16.14 -10.99 30.57
N ARG A 123 15.25 -11.85 31.08
CA ARG A 123 15.09 -12.01 32.53
C ARG A 123 16.51 -12.21 33.06
N ARG A 124 17.04 -11.23 33.80
CA ARG A 124 18.10 -11.54 34.74
C ARG A 124 17.48 -12.61 35.64
N ARG A 125 17.93 -13.86 35.50
CA ARG A 125 17.74 -14.83 36.56
C ARG A 125 18.62 -14.28 37.66
N ASP A 126 18.01 -13.74 38.70
CA ASP A 126 18.73 -13.38 39.90
C ASP A 126 19.41 -14.65 40.39
N HIS A 127 20.74 -14.62 40.33
CA HIS A 127 21.58 -15.63 40.94
C HIS A 127 21.51 -15.33 42.45
N PRO A 128 21.25 -16.32 43.32
CA PRO A 128 21.24 -16.06 44.75
C PRO A 128 22.67 -15.68 45.16
N LEU A 129 22.82 -14.54 45.84
CA LEU A 129 24.08 -14.19 46.49
C LEU A 129 24.35 -15.19 47.62
N PRO A 130 25.58 -15.71 47.77
CA PRO A 130 25.93 -16.48 48.93
C PRO A 130 26.30 -15.58 50.12
N PHE A 131 25.92 -16.07 51.30
CA PHE A 131 26.18 -15.64 52.68
C PHE A 131 25.29 -14.51 53.24
#